data_AF-A0A6P0IXH4-F1
#
_entry.id   AF-A0A6P0IXH4-F1
#
_cell.length_a   1.000
_cell.length_b   1.000
_cell.length_c   1.000
_cell.angle_alpha   90.00
_cell.angle_beta   90.00
_cell.angle_gamma   90.00
#
_symmetry.space_group_name_H-M   'P 1'
#
loop_
_entity.id
_entity.type
_entity.pdbx_description
1 polymer ?
#
loop_
_entity_poly.entity_id
_entity_poly.type
_entity_poly.pdbx_seq_one_letter_code
_entity_poly.pdbx_strand_id
1 'polypeptide(L)'
;IDGNSQDKTKEIAHKYSDQISRFISEPDGGIYEAMNKGVRYSSGEFIAFINSDDYYLDKKVIQDTVNFLLANPSCDFLYGDLEVREQSGSTILVKPPLPEDVADELICGCLPHQASFSRANLFFSKIGLFNERYKISSDYEWFLRLIQNETVKLCYYPRTIASYYAGGLSSQLRKSLPEAHSIQNQCPMYKDSYWLNRRILKYQEFIINLREWLQNAENGRNTLNFNYKALENKYQAIETEYHALKLELEQARAKIAQIAKIAEMESGINQNGKSGNIKLNLKNLEQV
;
A
#
# COMPACT_ATOMS: atom_id res chain seq x y z
N ILE A 1 -10.16 9.61 -18.30
CA ILE A 1 -11.53 9.29 -17.80
C ILE A 1 -11.89 10.41 -16.85
N ASP A 2 -13.07 11.00 -17.00
CA ASP A 2 -13.57 12.10 -16.19
C ASP A 2 -14.84 11.66 -15.44
N GLY A 3 -14.88 11.88 -14.12
CA GLY A 3 -16.00 11.53 -13.24
C GLY A 3 -17.18 12.52 -13.31
N ASN A 4 -17.47 13.04 -14.51
CA ASN A 4 -18.45 14.09 -14.77
C ASN A 4 -18.14 15.40 -14.02
N SER A 5 -16.93 15.91 -14.20
CA SER A 5 -16.50 17.20 -13.63
C SER A 5 -17.45 18.33 -14.03
N GLN A 6 -17.75 19.21 -13.07
CA GLN A 6 -18.66 20.37 -13.24
C GLN A 6 -17.92 21.66 -13.61
N ASP A 7 -16.60 21.61 -13.66
CA ASP A 7 -15.75 22.74 -14.05
C ASP A 7 -15.38 22.66 -15.55
N LYS A 8 -14.30 23.35 -15.93
CA LYS A 8 -13.83 23.40 -17.32
C LYS A 8 -13.09 22.14 -17.78
N THR A 9 -13.02 21.07 -16.99
CA THR A 9 -12.27 19.85 -17.33
C THR A 9 -12.64 19.30 -18.71
N LYS A 10 -13.94 19.21 -19.03
CA LYS A 10 -14.40 18.72 -20.34
C LYS A 10 -13.97 19.64 -21.48
N GLU A 11 -14.16 20.96 -21.31
CA GLU A 11 -13.74 21.96 -22.30
C GLU A 11 -12.24 21.90 -22.57
N ILE A 12 -11.42 21.78 -21.51
CA ILE A 12 -9.98 21.67 -21.60
C ILE A 12 -9.59 20.37 -22.31
N ALA A 13 -10.15 19.23 -21.90
CA ALA A 13 -9.84 17.93 -22.50
C ALA A 13 -10.17 17.90 -24.00
N HIS A 14 -11.28 18.52 -24.42
CA HIS A 14 -11.64 18.62 -25.84
C HIS A 14 -10.62 19.39 -26.69
N LYS A 15 -9.88 20.35 -26.11
CA LYS A 15 -8.80 21.07 -26.83
C LYS A 15 -7.61 20.18 -27.18
N TYR A 16 -7.51 19.01 -26.55
CA TYR A 16 -6.45 18.02 -26.77
C TYR A 16 -6.98 16.75 -27.44
N SER A 17 -8.13 16.81 -28.14
CA SER A 17 -8.73 15.64 -28.81
C SER A 17 -7.78 14.92 -29.77
N ASP A 18 -6.88 15.65 -30.40
CA ASP A 18 -5.90 15.09 -31.35
C ASP A 18 -4.76 14.31 -30.65
N GLN A 19 -4.60 14.49 -29.34
CA GLN A 19 -3.60 13.80 -28.50
C GLN A 19 -4.24 12.74 -27.59
N ILE A 20 -5.55 12.85 -27.32
CA ILE A 20 -6.29 11.94 -26.45
C ILE A 20 -7.03 10.92 -27.31
N SER A 21 -6.53 9.68 -27.33
CA SER A 21 -7.16 8.61 -28.10
C SER A 21 -8.58 8.29 -27.63
N ARG A 22 -8.90 8.50 -26.35
CA ARG A 22 -10.23 8.28 -25.80
C ARG A 22 -10.53 9.17 -24.60
N PHE A 23 -11.62 9.92 -24.67
CA PHE A 23 -12.16 10.70 -23.56
C PHE A 23 -13.57 10.20 -23.22
N ILE A 24 -13.81 9.90 -21.95
CA ILE A 24 -15.10 9.46 -21.42
C ILE A 24 -15.36 10.31 -20.20
N SER A 25 -16.53 10.95 -20.16
CA SER A 25 -16.98 11.81 -19.07
C SER A 25 -18.38 11.38 -18.64
N GLU A 26 -18.48 10.74 -17.49
CA GLU A 26 -19.73 10.23 -16.93
C GLU A 26 -19.61 10.12 -15.40
N PRO A 27 -20.71 10.17 -14.64
CA PRO A 27 -20.64 9.98 -13.20
C PRO A 27 -19.97 8.65 -12.86
N ASP A 28 -19.08 8.66 -11.88
CA ASP A 28 -18.43 7.47 -11.34
C ASP A 28 -18.57 7.39 -9.82
N GLY A 29 -18.37 6.19 -9.28
CA GLY A 29 -18.34 5.90 -7.86
C GLY A 29 -16.99 6.18 -7.19
N GLY A 30 -16.08 6.89 -7.86
CA GLY A 30 -14.77 7.27 -7.36
C GLY A 30 -13.59 6.89 -8.26
N ILE A 31 -12.40 7.28 -7.81
CA ILE A 31 -11.12 7.23 -8.56
C ILE A 31 -10.86 5.85 -9.17
N TYR A 32 -11.06 4.78 -8.41
CA TYR A 32 -10.72 3.43 -8.88
C TYR A 32 -11.71 2.85 -9.88
N GLU A 33 -12.97 3.30 -9.88
CA GLU A 33 -13.89 2.98 -10.98
C GLU A 33 -13.39 3.63 -12.27
N ALA A 34 -12.97 4.91 -12.20
CA ALA A 34 -12.39 5.62 -13.33
C ALA A 34 -11.09 4.96 -13.83
N MET A 35 -10.20 4.54 -12.94
CA MET A 35 -8.98 3.79 -13.28
C MET A 35 -9.31 2.46 -13.94
N ASN A 36 -10.22 1.66 -13.36
CA ASN A 36 -10.65 0.38 -13.94
C ASN A 36 -11.30 0.56 -15.32
N LYS A 37 -12.10 1.61 -15.50
CA LYS A 37 -12.65 2.00 -16.80
C LYS A 37 -11.53 2.31 -17.79
N GLY A 38 -10.53 3.07 -17.38
CA GLY A 38 -9.31 3.33 -18.15
C GLY A 38 -8.62 2.03 -18.59
N VAL A 39 -8.41 1.09 -17.68
CA VAL A 39 -7.82 -0.23 -17.99
C VAL A 39 -8.65 -0.97 -19.05
N ARG A 40 -9.96 -1.08 -18.88
CA ARG A 40 -10.85 -1.80 -19.81
C ARG A 40 -10.85 -1.21 -21.23
N TYR A 41 -10.58 0.09 -21.37
CA TYR A 41 -10.49 0.76 -22.67
C TYR A 41 -9.06 0.87 -23.21
N SER A 42 -8.05 0.49 -22.44
CA SER A 42 -6.65 0.51 -22.87
C SER A 42 -6.35 -0.64 -23.82
N SER A 43 -5.46 -0.40 -24.79
CA SER A 43 -5.00 -1.40 -25.78
C SER A 43 -3.48 -1.54 -25.83
N GLY A 44 -2.75 -0.77 -25.02
CA GLY A 44 -1.29 -0.79 -24.99
C GLY A 44 -0.74 -2.00 -24.24
N GLU A 45 0.53 -2.33 -24.50
CA GLU A 45 1.26 -3.38 -23.76
C GLU A 45 1.54 -2.98 -22.30
N PHE A 46 1.68 -1.67 -22.05
CA PHE A 46 1.94 -1.10 -20.74
C PHE A 46 0.79 -0.17 -20.32
N ILE A 47 0.48 -0.19 -19.03
CA ILE A 47 -0.53 0.65 -18.39
C ILE A 47 0.16 1.46 -17.30
N ALA A 48 -0.03 2.77 -17.32
CA ALA A 48 0.39 3.69 -16.28
C ALA A 48 -0.79 4.59 -15.91
N PHE A 49 -0.88 4.98 -14.65
CA PHE A 49 -1.92 5.87 -14.15
C PHE A 49 -1.31 7.22 -13.80
N ILE A 50 -1.99 8.29 -14.18
CA ILE A 50 -1.64 9.64 -13.75
C ILE A 50 -2.92 10.36 -13.36
N ASN A 51 -2.96 10.92 -12.15
CA ASN A 51 -4.10 11.69 -11.69
C ASN A 51 -4.07 13.10 -12.30
N SER A 52 -5.20 13.82 -12.22
CA SER A 52 -5.37 15.12 -12.88
C SER A 52 -4.49 16.24 -12.31
N ASP A 53 -3.98 16.08 -11.09
CA ASP A 53 -3.09 17.01 -10.40
C ASP A 53 -1.61 16.61 -10.45
N ASP A 54 -1.28 15.52 -11.15
CA ASP A 54 0.07 14.97 -11.29
C ASP A 54 0.63 15.19 -12.71
N TYR A 55 1.96 15.14 -12.86
CA TYR A 55 2.60 15.20 -14.18
C TYR A 55 3.91 14.42 -14.24
N TYR A 56 4.28 13.96 -15.44
CA TYR A 56 5.60 13.38 -15.70
C TYR A 56 6.68 14.47 -15.74
N LEU A 57 7.85 14.21 -15.12
CA LEU A 57 8.88 15.23 -14.88
C LEU A 57 9.46 15.85 -16.16
N ASP A 58 9.54 15.07 -17.23
CA ASP A 58 10.12 15.52 -18.48
C ASP A 58 9.53 14.78 -19.70
N LYS A 59 9.83 15.30 -20.90
CA LYS A 59 9.28 14.80 -22.17
C LYS A 59 9.77 13.40 -22.57
N LYS A 60 10.85 12.90 -21.96
CA LYS A 60 11.47 11.60 -22.24
C LYS A 60 11.03 10.52 -21.26
N VAL A 61 10.37 10.85 -20.14
CA VAL A 61 9.97 9.88 -19.10
C VAL A 61 9.28 8.65 -19.70
N ILE A 62 8.26 8.86 -20.55
CA ILE A 62 7.52 7.74 -21.16
C ILE A 62 8.45 6.89 -22.04
N GLN A 63 9.22 7.54 -22.93
CA GLN A 63 10.12 6.84 -23.84
C GLN A 63 11.21 6.05 -23.09
N ASP A 64 11.83 6.65 -22.09
CA ASP A 64 12.93 6.06 -21.34
C ASP A 64 12.44 4.89 -20.47
N THR A 65 11.27 5.03 -19.82
CA THR A 65 10.66 3.95 -19.04
C THR A 65 10.20 2.78 -19.91
N VAL A 66 9.58 3.05 -21.07
CA VAL A 66 9.20 1.99 -22.02
C VAL A 66 10.44 1.29 -22.58
N ASN A 67 11.49 2.03 -22.94
CA ASN A 67 12.75 1.44 -23.40
C ASN A 67 13.36 0.51 -22.34
N PHE A 68 13.32 0.92 -21.06
CA PHE A 68 13.76 0.07 -19.96
C PHE A 68 12.93 -1.21 -19.86
N LEU A 69 11.60 -1.13 -19.93
CA LEU A 69 10.71 -2.30 -19.86
C LEU A 69 10.91 -3.26 -21.04
N LEU A 70 11.14 -2.74 -22.24
CA LEU A 70 11.45 -3.54 -23.43
C LEU A 70 12.81 -4.22 -23.33
N ALA A 71 13.82 -3.53 -22.79
CA ALA A 71 15.14 -4.12 -22.52
C ALA A 71 15.12 -5.15 -21.37
N ASN A 72 14.11 -5.10 -20.50
CA ASN A 72 13.95 -5.98 -19.36
C ASN A 72 12.63 -6.75 -19.44
N PRO A 73 12.47 -7.70 -20.38
CA PRO A 73 11.19 -8.37 -20.63
C PRO A 73 10.67 -9.16 -19.41
N SER A 74 11.56 -9.57 -18.50
CA SER A 74 11.16 -10.20 -17.24
C SER A 74 10.45 -9.27 -16.27
N CYS A 75 10.52 -7.96 -16.47
CA CYS A 75 9.90 -6.97 -15.60
C CYS A 75 8.39 -6.91 -15.85
N ASP A 76 7.58 -7.25 -14.86
CA ASP A 76 6.12 -7.15 -14.97
C ASP A 76 5.60 -5.79 -14.46
N PHE A 77 6.17 -5.30 -13.36
CA PHE A 77 5.78 -4.05 -12.74
C PHE A 77 7.01 -3.20 -12.43
N LEU A 78 7.06 -2.00 -12.97
CA LEU A 78 8.13 -1.04 -12.76
C LEU A 78 7.63 0.13 -11.93
N TYR A 79 8.45 0.56 -10.97
CA TYR A 79 8.27 1.82 -10.26
C TYR A 79 9.60 2.57 -10.19
N GLY A 80 9.53 3.89 -10.09
CA GLY A 80 10.71 4.75 -10.00
C GLY A 80 10.58 5.83 -8.94
N ASP A 81 11.57 6.72 -8.94
CA ASP A 81 11.59 7.86 -8.03
C ASP A 81 10.45 8.83 -8.36
N LEU A 82 10.06 9.63 -7.37
CA LEU A 82 9.02 10.63 -7.54
C LEU A 82 9.41 11.96 -6.88
N GLU A 83 8.88 13.04 -7.44
CA GLU A 83 8.91 14.36 -6.81
C GLU A 83 7.59 14.61 -6.06
N VAL A 84 7.70 15.15 -4.85
CA VAL A 84 6.57 15.57 -4.03
C VAL A 84 6.59 17.08 -3.93
N ARG A 85 5.54 17.71 -4.46
CA ARG A 85 5.37 19.17 -4.41
C ARG A 85 4.60 19.55 -3.16
N GLU A 86 5.18 20.43 -2.36
CA GLU A 86 4.53 20.97 -1.19
C GLU A 86 3.73 22.24 -1.50
N GLN A 87 2.78 22.56 -0.62
CA GLN A 87 2.05 23.84 -0.68
C GLN A 87 2.98 25.05 -0.57
N SER A 88 4.15 24.89 0.08
CA SER A 88 5.19 25.92 0.20
C SER A 88 5.84 26.28 -1.15
N GLY A 89 5.63 25.47 -2.19
CA GLY A 89 6.32 25.57 -3.49
C GLY A 89 7.66 24.84 -3.52
N SER A 90 8.09 24.25 -2.39
CA SER A 90 9.27 23.39 -2.35
C SER A 90 8.97 22.00 -2.91
N THR A 91 10.01 21.29 -3.33
CA THR A 91 9.91 19.92 -3.81
C THR A 91 10.82 18.99 -3.03
N ILE A 92 10.35 17.76 -2.82
CA ILE A 92 11.07 16.69 -2.15
C ILE A 92 11.20 15.52 -3.10
N LEU A 93 12.42 15.05 -3.32
CA LEU A 93 12.65 13.80 -4.04
C LEU A 93 12.44 12.62 -3.09
N VAL A 94 11.54 11.71 -3.45
CA VAL A 94 11.31 10.46 -2.73
C VAL A 94 11.77 9.30 -3.60
N LYS A 95 12.57 8.42 -2.99
CA LYS A 95 13.05 7.18 -3.60
C LYS A 95 12.35 6.01 -2.92
N PRO A 96 11.49 5.27 -3.64
CA PRO A 96 10.87 4.07 -3.10
C PRO A 96 11.92 2.99 -2.76
N PRO A 97 11.58 1.99 -1.94
CA PRO A 97 12.48 0.90 -1.59
C PRO A 97 12.90 0.06 -2.81
N LEU A 98 13.98 -0.71 -2.67
CA LEU A 98 14.31 -1.77 -3.62
C LEU A 98 13.23 -2.87 -3.59
N PRO A 99 13.07 -3.67 -4.68
CA PRO A 99 12.00 -4.66 -4.79
C PRO A 99 11.91 -5.63 -3.61
N GLU A 100 13.05 -6.05 -3.07
CA GLU A 100 13.16 -6.94 -1.90
C GLU A 100 12.60 -6.34 -0.60
N ASP A 101 12.56 -5.02 -0.49
CA ASP A 101 12.13 -4.29 0.72
C ASP A 101 10.69 -3.76 0.58
N VAL A 102 10.05 -3.90 -0.59
CA VAL A 102 8.68 -3.41 -0.85
C VAL A 102 7.68 -3.98 0.14
N ALA A 103 7.82 -5.25 0.50
CA ALA A 103 6.91 -5.92 1.42
C ALA A 103 6.92 -5.27 2.82
N ASP A 104 8.08 -4.81 3.30
CA ASP A 104 8.18 -4.05 4.55
C ASP A 104 7.67 -2.61 4.39
N GLU A 105 7.93 -1.95 3.26
CA GLU A 105 7.43 -0.60 2.99
C GLU A 105 5.89 -0.53 2.99
N LEU A 106 5.23 -1.55 2.42
CA LEU A 106 3.76 -1.64 2.41
C LEU A 106 3.14 -1.80 3.81
N ILE A 107 3.89 -1.85 4.91
CA ILE A 107 3.31 -1.85 6.26
C ILE A 107 2.88 -0.44 6.67
N CYS A 108 3.72 0.57 6.43
CA CYS A 108 3.52 1.96 6.88
C CYS A 108 3.51 2.98 5.72
N GLY A 109 3.71 2.50 4.49
CA GLY A 109 3.80 3.28 3.27
C GLY A 109 3.03 2.63 2.12
N CYS A 110 3.37 3.03 0.90
CA CYS A 110 2.75 2.55 -0.33
C CYS A 110 3.73 2.77 -1.49
N LEU A 111 3.60 1.99 -2.57
CA LEU A 111 4.32 2.28 -3.82
C LEU A 111 3.68 3.49 -4.54
N PRO A 112 4.46 4.29 -5.28
CA PRO A 112 3.94 5.46 -5.98
C PRO A 112 3.24 5.06 -7.29
N HIS A 113 1.91 4.92 -7.30
CA HIS A 113 1.18 4.51 -8.50
C HIS A 113 1.41 5.45 -9.70
N GLN A 114 1.56 6.76 -9.44
CA GLN A 114 1.82 7.78 -10.47
C GLN A 114 3.22 7.66 -11.11
N ALA A 115 4.17 7.05 -10.40
CA ALA A 115 5.53 6.79 -10.87
C ALA A 115 5.72 5.31 -11.25
N SER A 116 4.64 4.62 -11.63
CA SER A 116 4.63 3.19 -11.93
C SER A 116 4.09 2.87 -13.32
N PHE A 117 4.66 1.83 -13.92
CA PHE A 117 4.27 1.26 -15.21
C PHE A 117 4.09 -0.25 -15.06
N SER A 118 2.93 -0.75 -15.47
CA SER A 118 2.54 -2.15 -15.36
C SER A 118 2.44 -2.79 -16.75
N ARG A 119 2.83 -4.05 -16.91
CA ARG A 119 2.36 -4.83 -18.06
C ARG A 119 0.85 -4.99 -18.00
N ALA A 120 0.18 -4.84 -19.13
CA ALA A 120 -1.28 -4.89 -19.22
C ALA A 120 -1.85 -6.23 -18.70
N ASN A 121 -1.13 -7.34 -18.92
CA ASN A 121 -1.53 -8.68 -18.46
C ASN A 121 -1.68 -8.79 -16.93
N LEU A 122 -1.06 -7.89 -16.13
CA LEU A 122 -1.27 -7.82 -14.69
C LEU A 122 -2.73 -7.57 -14.36
N PHE A 123 -3.39 -6.67 -15.08
CA PHE A 123 -4.80 -6.36 -14.85
C PHE A 123 -5.75 -7.39 -15.44
N PHE A 124 -5.41 -7.98 -16.59
CA PHE A 124 -6.32 -8.86 -17.33
C PHE A 124 -6.23 -10.34 -16.95
N SER A 125 -5.09 -10.79 -16.42
CA SER A 125 -4.84 -12.24 -16.26
C SER A 125 -4.10 -12.66 -14.98
N LYS A 126 -3.25 -11.81 -14.38
CA LYS A 126 -2.45 -12.19 -13.20
C LYS A 126 -3.04 -11.71 -11.87
N ILE A 127 -3.38 -10.42 -11.77
CA ILE A 127 -3.77 -9.76 -10.52
C ILE A 127 -5.24 -9.36 -10.52
N GLY A 128 -5.73 -8.82 -11.64
CA GLY A 128 -7.09 -8.29 -11.76
C GLY A 128 -7.16 -6.76 -11.60
N LEU A 129 -8.37 -6.24 -11.65
CA LEU A 129 -8.66 -4.81 -11.52
C LEU A 129 -8.52 -4.30 -10.07
N PHE A 130 -8.56 -2.97 -9.88
CA PHE A 130 -8.66 -2.36 -8.55
C PHE A 130 -9.99 -2.72 -7.89
N ASN A 131 -9.99 -2.87 -6.57
CA ASN A 131 -11.19 -3.16 -5.81
C ASN A 131 -11.97 -1.86 -5.51
N GLU A 132 -13.07 -1.64 -6.22
CA GLU A 132 -13.86 -0.40 -6.19
C GLU A 132 -14.63 -0.17 -4.86
N ARG A 133 -14.63 -1.14 -3.94
CA ARG A 133 -15.11 -0.99 -2.56
C ARG A 133 -14.28 0.04 -1.79
N TYR A 134 -12.98 0.07 -2.05
CA TYR A 134 -12.00 0.95 -1.43
C TYR A 134 -11.98 2.27 -2.19
N LYS A 135 -12.23 3.39 -1.49
CA LYS A 135 -12.38 4.70 -2.12
C LYS A 135 -11.09 5.52 -2.14
N ILE A 136 -10.12 5.16 -1.30
CA ILE A 136 -8.89 5.95 -1.10
C ILE A 136 -7.62 5.10 -1.22
N SER A 137 -7.69 3.80 -0.93
CA SER A 137 -6.53 2.91 -0.75
C SER A 137 -6.64 1.61 -1.56
N SER A 138 -7.34 1.66 -2.70
CA SER A 138 -7.46 0.48 -3.59
C SER A 138 -6.16 0.20 -4.35
N ASP A 139 -5.33 1.20 -4.58
CA ASP A 139 -3.96 1.03 -5.10
C ASP A 139 -3.10 0.23 -4.12
N TYR A 140 -3.15 0.57 -2.84
CA TYR A 140 -2.49 -0.14 -1.76
C TYR A 140 -2.95 -1.60 -1.67
N GLU A 141 -4.25 -1.85 -1.74
CA GLU A 141 -4.80 -3.21 -1.83
C GLU A 141 -4.28 -3.96 -3.06
N TRP A 142 -4.24 -3.30 -4.21
CA TRP A 142 -3.75 -3.90 -5.44
C TRP A 142 -2.25 -4.22 -5.37
N PHE A 143 -1.44 -3.37 -4.74
CA PHE A 143 -0.02 -3.64 -4.50
C PHE A 143 0.20 -4.81 -3.54
N LEU A 144 -0.63 -4.96 -2.51
CA LEU A 144 -0.56 -6.14 -1.64
C LEU A 144 -0.86 -7.43 -2.42
N ARG A 145 -1.85 -7.42 -3.33
CA ARG A 145 -2.08 -8.57 -4.22
C ARG A 145 -0.92 -8.80 -5.20
N LEU A 146 -0.34 -7.72 -5.71
CA LEU A 146 0.81 -7.76 -6.63
C LEU A 146 2.00 -8.48 -5.98
N ILE A 147 2.42 -8.08 -4.78
CA ILE A 147 3.61 -8.64 -4.11
C ILE A 147 3.40 -10.06 -3.58
N GLN A 148 2.14 -10.48 -3.35
CA GLN A 148 1.80 -11.84 -2.95
C GLN A 148 1.78 -12.81 -4.15
N ASN A 149 1.87 -12.31 -5.39
CA ASN A 149 1.92 -13.15 -6.58
C ASN A 149 3.38 -13.45 -6.95
N GLU A 150 3.85 -14.67 -6.63
CA GLU A 150 5.23 -15.12 -6.86
C GLU A 150 5.65 -15.15 -8.34
N THR A 151 4.70 -15.07 -9.28
CA THR A 151 4.98 -15.03 -10.73
C THR A 151 5.17 -13.61 -11.28
N VAL A 152 5.07 -12.59 -10.42
CA VAL A 152 5.24 -11.20 -10.78
C VAL A 152 6.62 -10.73 -10.37
N LYS A 153 7.35 -10.12 -11.31
CA LYS A 153 8.63 -9.48 -11.03
C LYS A 153 8.51 -7.97 -10.96
N LEU A 154 8.87 -7.42 -9.81
CA LEU A 154 8.99 -5.98 -9.59
C LEU A 154 10.39 -5.50 -10.03
N CYS A 155 10.45 -4.28 -10.58
CA CYS A 155 11.70 -3.61 -10.89
C CYS A 155 11.67 -2.17 -10.40
N TYR A 156 12.74 -1.80 -9.70
CA TYR A 156 13.02 -0.40 -9.42
C TYR A 156 13.82 0.21 -10.58
N TYR A 157 13.37 1.36 -11.07
CA TYR A 157 14.08 2.15 -12.07
C TYR A 157 14.52 3.48 -11.42
N PRO A 158 15.84 3.72 -11.24
CA PRO A 158 16.37 4.91 -10.55
C PRO A 158 16.28 6.17 -11.44
N ARG A 159 15.06 6.54 -11.78
CA ARG A 159 14.68 7.73 -12.53
C ARG A 159 13.49 8.38 -11.84
N THR A 160 13.52 9.70 -11.70
CA THR A 160 12.34 10.47 -11.30
C THR A 160 11.32 10.47 -12.43
N ILE A 161 10.19 9.78 -12.22
CA ILE A 161 9.15 9.57 -13.25
C ILE A 161 8.07 10.66 -13.15
N ALA A 162 7.47 10.83 -11.99
CA ALA A 162 6.30 11.70 -11.80
C ALA A 162 6.46 12.66 -10.63
N SER A 163 5.76 13.79 -10.72
CA SER A 163 5.64 14.81 -9.69
C SER A 163 4.18 14.88 -9.25
N TYR A 164 3.93 14.74 -7.95
CA TYR A 164 2.59 14.77 -7.38
C TYR A 164 2.48 15.86 -6.30
N TYR A 165 1.26 16.33 -6.04
CA TYR A 165 1.01 17.36 -5.03
C TYR A 165 0.68 16.77 -3.65
N ALA A 166 1.36 17.26 -2.60
CA ALA A 166 1.21 16.81 -1.20
C ALA A 166 -0.10 17.25 -0.52
N GLY A 167 -1.23 17.20 -1.23
CA GLY A 167 -2.55 17.62 -0.74
C GLY A 167 -3.72 16.76 -1.26
N GLY A 168 -3.42 15.68 -1.99
CA GLY A 168 -4.43 14.77 -2.52
C GLY A 168 -5.21 14.01 -1.46
N LEU A 169 -6.23 13.25 -1.87
CA LEU A 169 -7.13 12.53 -0.96
C LEU A 169 -6.38 11.53 -0.05
N SER A 170 -5.34 10.88 -0.58
CA SER A 170 -4.52 9.91 0.16
C SER A 170 -3.67 10.53 1.27
N SER A 171 -3.36 11.83 1.21
CA SER A 171 -2.66 12.54 2.28
C SER A 171 -3.59 12.88 3.47
N GLN A 172 -4.90 12.67 3.34
CA GLN A 172 -5.87 12.81 4.43
C GLN A 172 -5.90 11.54 5.28
N LEU A 173 -4.88 11.38 6.11
CA LEU A 173 -4.61 10.15 6.87
C LEU A 173 -5.78 9.67 7.75
N ARG A 174 -6.57 10.58 8.32
CA ARG A 174 -7.80 10.21 9.07
C ARG A 174 -8.81 9.44 8.22
N LYS A 175 -8.80 9.63 6.91
CA LYS A 175 -9.69 8.96 5.95
C LYS A 175 -9.04 7.73 5.33
N SER A 176 -7.76 7.80 4.98
CA SER A 176 -7.06 6.69 4.31
C SER A 176 -6.65 5.56 5.27
N LEU A 177 -6.23 5.86 6.49
CA LEU A 177 -5.74 4.84 7.43
C LEU A 177 -6.79 3.78 7.81
N PRO A 178 -8.05 4.11 8.13
CA PRO A 178 -9.06 3.09 8.41
C PRO A 178 -9.25 2.10 7.25
N GLU A 179 -9.18 2.59 6.02
CA GLU A 179 -9.28 1.76 4.82
C GLU A 179 -8.04 0.87 4.67
N ALA A 180 -6.84 1.45 4.80
CA ALA A 180 -5.57 0.70 4.78
C ALA A 180 -5.52 -0.39 5.86
N HIS A 181 -5.91 -0.11 7.11
CA HIS A 181 -5.94 -1.11 8.18
C HIS A 181 -6.98 -2.20 7.89
N SER A 182 -8.15 -1.83 7.36
CA SER A 182 -9.16 -2.80 6.93
C SER A 182 -8.61 -3.76 5.86
N ILE A 183 -7.85 -3.24 4.88
CA ILE A 183 -7.16 -4.02 3.86
C ILE A 183 -6.12 -4.94 4.50
N GLN A 184 -5.27 -4.39 5.39
CA GLN A 184 -4.21 -5.15 6.06
C GLN A 184 -4.76 -6.31 6.89
N ASN A 185 -5.83 -6.10 7.63
CA ASN A 185 -6.45 -7.12 8.49
C ASN A 185 -7.15 -8.22 7.67
N GLN A 186 -7.48 -7.95 6.40
CA GLN A 186 -8.00 -8.93 5.45
C GLN A 186 -6.88 -9.65 4.68
N CYS A 187 -5.69 -9.05 4.56
CA CYS A 187 -4.55 -9.56 3.81
C CYS A 187 -4.01 -10.89 4.39
N PRO A 188 -3.99 -12.00 3.64
CA PRO A 188 -3.49 -13.30 4.12
C PRO A 188 -2.04 -13.26 4.59
N MET A 189 -1.16 -12.59 3.84
CA MET A 189 0.25 -12.40 4.21
C MET A 189 0.43 -11.83 5.62
N TYR A 190 -0.39 -10.85 6.00
CA TYR A 190 -0.29 -10.19 7.31
C TYR A 190 -0.93 -10.96 8.47
N LYS A 191 -1.56 -12.11 8.20
CA LYS A 191 -2.04 -13.04 9.24
C LYS A 191 -0.98 -14.06 9.64
N ASP A 192 0.07 -14.21 8.85
CA ASP A 192 1.21 -15.05 9.21
C ASP A 192 1.99 -14.44 10.40
N SER A 193 2.49 -15.30 11.28
CA SER A 193 3.15 -14.89 12.52
C SER A 193 4.43 -14.08 12.32
N TYR A 194 5.18 -14.34 11.23
CA TYR A 194 6.36 -13.54 10.89
C TYR A 194 5.92 -12.13 10.54
N TRP A 195 4.95 -11.99 9.64
CA TRP A 195 4.47 -10.70 9.18
C TRP A 195 3.72 -9.90 10.25
N LEU A 196 2.97 -10.57 11.14
CA LEU A 196 2.36 -9.90 12.29
C LEU A 196 3.43 -9.26 13.19
N ASN A 197 4.51 -9.99 13.49
CA ASN A 197 5.63 -9.45 14.26
C ASN A 197 6.34 -8.31 13.51
N ARG A 198 6.56 -8.45 12.20
CA ARG A 198 7.14 -7.37 11.37
C ARG A 198 6.27 -6.11 11.39
N ARG A 199 4.94 -6.25 11.29
CA ARG A 199 3.99 -5.12 11.40
C ARG A 199 4.15 -4.39 12.72
N ILE A 200 4.16 -5.12 13.84
CA ILE A 200 4.32 -4.54 15.18
C ILE A 200 5.63 -3.75 15.29
N LEU A 201 6.75 -4.34 14.84
CA LEU A 201 8.05 -3.68 14.86
C LEU A 201 8.08 -2.43 13.98
N LYS A 202 7.52 -2.50 12.76
CA LYS A 202 7.46 -1.37 11.84
C LYS A 202 6.57 -0.24 12.34
N TYR A 203 5.44 -0.54 12.99
CA TYR A 203 4.64 0.49 13.65
C TYR A 203 5.40 1.12 14.81
N GLN A 204 6.10 0.32 15.61
CA GLN A 204 6.92 0.84 16.71
C GLN A 204 8.03 1.76 16.21
N GLU A 205 8.80 1.34 15.20
CA GLU A 205 9.82 2.16 14.52
C GLU A 205 9.21 3.47 14.02
N PHE A 206 8.06 3.38 13.33
CA PHE A 206 7.38 4.53 12.78
C PHE A 206 6.96 5.54 13.86
N ILE A 207 6.34 5.06 14.95
CA ILE A 207 5.93 5.88 16.09
C ILE A 207 7.13 6.59 16.73
N ILE A 208 8.25 5.88 16.93
CA ILE A 208 9.48 6.44 17.52
C ILE A 208 10.03 7.56 16.63
N ASN A 209 10.24 7.28 15.35
CA ASN A 209 10.76 8.26 14.38
C ASN A 209 9.86 9.49 14.29
N LEU A 210 8.54 9.28 14.38
CA LEU A 210 7.58 10.36 14.33
C LEU A 210 7.63 11.25 15.58
N ARG A 211 7.75 10.65 16.77
CA ARG A 211 7.93 11.41 18.01
C ARG A 211 9.20 12.24 17.98
N GLU A 212 10.32 11.67 17.53
CA GLU A 212 11.59 12.40 17.38
C GLU A 212 11.46 13.56 16.39
N TRP A 213 10.78 13.34 15.27
CA TRP A 213 10.53 14.41 14.31
C TRP A 213 9.70 15.55 14.91
N LEU A 214 8.59 15.22 15.59
CA LEU A 214 7.70 16.21 16.21
C LEU A 214 8.46 17.04 17.26
N GLN A 215 9.26 16.38 18.11
CA GLN A 215 10.12 17.06 19.09
C GLN A 215 11.14 18.00 18.43
N ASN A 216 11.76 17.58 17.32
CA ASN A 216 12.72 18.42 16.60
C ASN A 216 12.07 19.60 15.88
N ALA A 217 10.84 19.43 15.38
CA ALA A 217 10.03 20.49 14.77
C ALA A 217 9.60 21.53 15.81
N GLU A 218 9.11 21.10 16.98
CA GLU A 218 8.77 21.99 18.10
C GLU A 218 9.97 22.79 18.62
N ASN A 219 11.15 22.16 18.62
CA ASN A 219 12.41 22.80 19.04
C ASN A 219 13.05 23.70 17.95
N GLY A 220 12.36 23.94 16.83
CA GLY A 220 12.81 24.85 15.76
C GLY A 220 14.02 24.36 14.96
N ARG A 221 14.39 23.08 15.06
CA ARG A 221 15.55 22.51 14.34
C ARG A 221 15.23 22.03 12.92
N ASN A 222 13.95 21.84 12.60
CA ASN A 222 13.48 21.47 11.27
C ASN A 222 12.53 22.55 10.73
N THR A 223 12.95 23.25 9.69
CA THR A 223 12.18 24.29 8.98
C THR A 223 11.38 23.74 7.79
N LEU A 224 11.17 22.42 7.72
CA LEU A 224 10.34 21.80 6.69
C LEU A 224 8.87 21.98 7.07
N ASN A 225 8.15 22.69 6.22
CA ASN A 225 6.77 23.17 6.42
C ASN A 225 5.75 22.03 6.20
N PHE A 226 5.98 20.86 6.82
CA PHE A 226 5.00 19.79 6.86
C PHE A 226 3.84 20.20 7.76
N ASN A 227 2.62 19.86 7.36
CA ASN A 227 1.42 20.09 8.15
C ASN A 227 1.48 19.27 9.44
N TYR A 228 2.00 19.86 10.52
CA TYR A 228 2.19 19.26 11.84
C TYR A 228 0.94 18.47 12.30
N LYS A 229 -0.23 19.04 12.02
CA LYS A 229 -1.54 18.44 12.34
C LYS A 229 -1.83 17.17 11.53
N ALA A 230 -1.42 17.09 10.27
CA ALA A 230 -1.55 15.87 9.47
C ALA A 230 -0.64 14.75 10.03
N LEU A 231 0.55 15.12 10.49
CA LEU A 231 1.51 14.18 11.05
C LEU A 231 1.11 13.68 12.44
N GLU A 232 0.62 14.56 13.30
CA GLU A 232 0.03 14.22 14.60
C GLU A 232 -1.18 13.27 14.45
N ASN A 233 -1.99 13.49 13.40
CA ASN A 233 -3.07 12.54 13.08
C ASN A 233 -2.53 11.17 12.66
N LYS A 234 -1.43 11.14 11.87
CA LYS A 234 -0.76 9.88 11.50
C LYS A 234 -0.31 9.13 12.74
N TYR A 235 0.32 9.87 13.66
CA TYR A 235 0.83 9.37 14.92
C TYR A 235 -0.28 8.70 15.74
N GLN A 236 -1.37 9.42 16.03
CA GLN A 236 -2.47 8.92 16.86
C GLN A 236 -3.13 7.68 16.27
N ALA A 237 -3.33 7.65 14.95
CA ALA A 237 -3.95 6.52 14.27
C ALA A 237 -3.06 5.27 14.31
N ILE A 238 -1.75 5.44 14.09
CA ILE A 238 -0.79 4.32 14.15
C ILE A 238 -0.57 3.84 15.59
N GLU A 239 -0.54 4.75 16.57
CA GLU A 239 -0.46 4.39 17.98
C GLU A 239 -1.67 3.56 18.42
N THR A 240 -2.86 3.92 17.95
CA THR A 240 -4.09 3.15 18.19
C THR A 240 -3.99 1.73 17.62
N GLU A 241 -3.53 1.59 16.37
CA GLU A 241 -3.37 0.28 15.72
C GLU A 241 -2.30 -0.57 16.40
N TYR A 242 -1.16 0.04 16.77
CA TYR A 242 -0.10 -0.64 17.51
C TYR A 242 -0.62 -1.25 18.83
N HIS A 243 -1.41 -0.49 19.59
CA HIS A 243 -2.02 -0.98 20.82
C HIS A 243 -3.04 -2.09 20.58
N ALA A 244 -3.85 -2.00 19.52
CA ALA A 244 -4.79 -3.05 19.14
C ALA A 244 -4.07 -4.36 18.77
N LEU A 245 -3.07 -4.30 17.89
CA LEU A 245 -2.29 -5.48 17.48
C LEU A 245 -1.51 -6.10 18.63
N LYS A 246 -0.97 -5.29 19.55
CA LYS A 246 -0.31 -5.78 20.76
C LYS A 246 -1.27 -6.57 21.65
N LEU A 247 -2.51 -6.08 21.81
CA LEU A 247 -3.55 -6.78 22.56
C LEU A 247 -3.94 -8.10 21.88
N GLU A 248 -4.12 -8.12 20.57
CA GLU A 248 -4.39 -9.35 19.80
C GLU A 248 -3.28 -10.39 19.97
N LEU A 249 -2.01 -9.95 19.92
CA LEU A 249 -0.86 -10.84 20.13
C LEU A 249 -0.83 -11.40 21.56
N GLU A 250 -1.12 -10.58 22.57
CA GLU A 250 -1.20 -11.02 23.96
C GLU A 250 -2.33 -12.06 24.16
N GLN A 251 -3.49 -11.83 23.53
CA GLN A 251 -4.60 -12.79 23.54
C GLN A 251 -4.23 -14.10 22.84
N ALA A 252 -3.59 -14.03 21.67
CA ALA A 252 -3.12 -15.21 20.95
C ALA A 252 -2.10 -16.02 21.78
N ARG A 253 -1.14 -15.33 22.43
CA ARG A 253 -0.18 -15.96 23.34
C ARG A 253 -0.85 -16.63 24.54
N ALA A 254 -1.85 -15.98 25.13
CA ALA A 254 -2.62 -16.55 26.23
C ALA A 254 -3.38 -17.82 25.80
N LYS A 255 -4.00 -17.82 24.61
CA LYS A 255 -4.65 -19.00 24.03
C LYS A 255 -3.66 -20.14 23.79
N ILE A 256 -2.49 -19.85 23.20
CA ILE A 256 -1.43 -20.85 22.99
C ILE A 256 -0.96 -21.44 24.32
N ALA A 257 -0.76 -20.61 25.34
CA ALA A 257 -0.37 -21.09 26.67
C ALA A 257 -1.46 -21.95 27.33
N GLN A 258 -2.74 -21.61 27.14
CA GLN A 258 -3.87 -22.42 27.62
C GLN A 258 -3.94 -23.76 26.89
N ILE A 259 -3.77 -23.77 25.57
CA ILE A 259 -3.69 -24.99 24.75
C ILE A 259 -2.51 -25.86 25.20
N ALA A 260 -1.33 -25.28 25.42
CA ALA A 260 -0.15 -26.00 25.90
C ALA A 260 -0.40 -26.62 27.29
N LYS A 261 -1.05 -25.88 28.20
CA LYS A 261 -1.42 -26.40 29.53
C LYS A 261 -2.45 -27.54 29.46
N ILE A 262 -3.45 -27.44 28.58
CA ILE A 262 -4.41 -28.52 28.33
C ILE A 262 -3.68 -29.74 27.76
N ALA A 263 -2.80 -29.53 26.78
CA ALA A 263 -2.00 -30.60 26.18
C ALA A 263 -1.08 -31.27 27.20
N GLU A 264 -0.44 -30.53 28.11
CA GLU A 264 0.36 -31.09 29.20
C GLU A 264 -0.48 -31.91 30.18
N MET A 265 -1.64 -31.39 30.60
CA MET A 265 -2.59 -32.09 31.48
C MET A 265 -3.14 -33.37 30.84
N GLU A 266 -3.45 -33.34 29.54
CA GLU A 266 -3.97 -34.48 28.78
C GLU A 266 -2.87 -35.47 28.35
N SER A 267 -1.62 -35.01 28.19
CA SER A 267 -0.48 -35.86 27.85
C SER A 267 -0.03 -36.76 28.98
N GLY A 268 -0.48 -36.50 30.22
CA GLY A 268 -0.30 -37.40 31.34
C GLY A 268 1.12 -37.95 31.43
N ILE A 269 2.14 -37.08 31.53
CA ILE A 269 3.45 -37.52 32.00
C ILE A 269 3.30 -37.83 33.48
N ASN A 270 2.78 -39.03 33.77
CA ASN A 270 3.01 -39.68 35.05
C ASN A 270 4.52 -39.84 35.19
N GLN A 271 5.08 -39.46 36.34
CA GLN A 271 6.51 -39.51 36.68
C GLN A 271 7.15 -40.92 36.60
N ASN A 272 6.49 -41.91 35.99
CA ASN A 272 6.89 -43.33 35.95
C ASN A 272 7.05 -43.92 34.52
N GLY A 273 7.14 -43.11 33.46
CA GLY A 273 7.72 -43.55 32.18
C GLY A 273 7.02 -44.70 31.44
N LYS A 274 5.68 -44.78 31.42
CA LYS A 274 4.95 -45.73 30.55
C LYS A 274 4.08 -44.99 29.54
N SER A 275 4.35 -45.20 28.24
CA SER A 275 3.54 -44.67 27.14
C SER A 275 2.21 -45.44 27.03
N GLY A 276 1.15 -44.89 27.61
CA GLY A 276 -0.22 -45.23 27.20
C GLY A 276 -0.58 -44.41 25.95
N ASN A 277 -1.37 -44.97 25.03
CA ASN A 277 -1.89 -44.23 23.87
C ASN A 277 -2.68 -43.01 24.36
N ILE A 278 -2.08 -41.82 24.26
CA ILE A 278 -2.71 -40.54 24.60
C ILE A 278 -3.63 -40.15 23.45
N LYS A 279 -4.95 -40.20 23.66
CA LYS A 279 -5.92 -39.54 22.79
C LYS A 279 -6.14 -38.12 23.31
N LEU A 280 -5.58 -37.12 22.63
CA LEU A 280 -5.92 -35.71 22.83
C LEU A 280 -7.44 -35.54 22.65
N ASN A 281 -8.10 -34.89 23.61
CA ASN A 281 -9.53 -34.65 23.54
C ASN A 281 -9.77 -33.38 22.71
N LEU A 282 -9.96 -33.56 21.40
CA LEU A 282 -10.16 -32.48 20.44
C LEU A 282 -11.29 -31.51 20.81
N LYS A 283 -12.31 -31.94 21.56
CA LYS A 283 -13.39 -31.05 22.04
C LYS A 283 -12.92 -29.95 22.99
N ASN A 284 -11.87 -30.20 23.79
CA ASN A 284 -11.32 -29.21 24.72
C ASN A 284 -10.46 -28.18 23.99
N LEU A 285 -9.82 -28.59 22.89
CA LEU A 285 -9.04 -27.72 22.01
C LEU A 285 -9.95 -26.86 21.12
N GLU A 286 -11.08 -27.39 20.66
CA GLU A 286 -12.06 -26.66 19.85
C GLU A 286 -12.81 -25.55 20.63
N GLN A 287 -12.79 -25.57 21.97
CA GLN A 287 -13.43 -24.56 22.81
C GLN A 287 -12.58 -23.30 23.09
N VAL A 288 -11.28 -23.31 22.78
CA VAL A 288 -10.31 -22.22 23.05
C VAL A 288 -9.98 -21.44 21.77
#